data_AF-A0A815X8P5-F1
#
_entry.id   AF-A0A815X8P5-F1
#
_cell.length_a   1.000
_cell.length_b   1.000
_cell.length_c   1.000
_cell.angle_alpha   90.00
_cell.angle_beta   90.00
_cell.angle_gamma   90.00
#
_symmetry.space_group_name_H-M   'P 1'
#
loop_
_entity.id
_entity.type
_entity.pdbx_description
1 polymer ?
#
loop_
_entity_poly.entity_id
_entity_poly.type
_entity_poly.pdbx_seq_one_letter_code
_entity_poly.pdbx_strand_id
1 'polypeptide(L)'
;MDIVVANYNSENIGVFLNNGDGTFMEQATYMTGNQSGPYWVAVGDFNKDAQLDIAVVLSLSDNLAIYFGDGNGTFNHRTIFGTGPTTYPWYT
;
A
#
# COMPACT_ATOMS: atom_id res chain seq x y z
N MET A 1 -13.16 -0.10 10.46
CA MET A 1 -12.77 0.23 9.07
C MET A 1 -11.53 1.09 9.18
N ASP A 2 -10.42 0.58 8.65
CA ASP A 2 -9.11 1.22 8.73
C ASP A 2 -8.91 2.20 7.57
N ILE A 3 -7.84 2.99 7.63
CA ILE A 3 -7.49 3.96 6.57
C ILE A 3 -6.08 3.66 6.07
N VAL A 4 -5.92 3.68 4.75
CA VAL A 4 -4.61 3.60 4.08
C VAL A 4 -4.41 4.86 3.26
N VAL A 5 -3.23 5.48 3.36
CA VAL A 5 -2.85 6.69 2.61
C VAL A 5 -1.53 6.48 1.88
N ALA A 6 -1.43 6.99 0.66
CA ALA A 6 -0.17 7.09 -0.08
C ALA A 6 0.45 8.49 0.12
N ASN A 7 1.68 8.54 0.62
CA ASN A 7 2.39 9.79 0.85
C ASN A 7 3.46 9.97 -0.23
N TYR A 8 3.06 10.52 -1.37
CA TYR A 8 3.88 10.64 -2.58
C TYR A 8 5.30 11.18 -2.32
N ASN A 9 5.41 12.33 -1.64
CA ASN A 9 6.71 12.98 -1.38
C ASN A 9 7.50 12.34 -0.23
N SER A 10 6.83 11.59 0.65
CA SER A 10 7.46 10.93 1.80
C SER A 10 7.88 9.49 1.50
N GLU A 11 7.61 9.01 0.29
CA GLU A 11 8.00 7.67 -0.20
C GLU A 11 7.57 6.54 0.73
N ASN A 12 6.36 6.66 1.26
CA ASN A 12 5.74 5.66 2.12
C ASN A 12 4.22 5.62 1.97
N ILE A 13 3.63 4.55 2.51
CA ILE A 13 2.21 4.50 2.83
C ILE A 13 2.03 4.58 4.35
N GLY A 14 0.91 5.16 4.76
CA GLY A 14 0.47 5.17 6.15
C GLY A 14 -0.79 4.33 6.35
N VAL A 15 -0.85 3.62 7.46
CA VAL A 15 -2.01 2.83 7.88
C VAL A 15 -2.49 3.33 9.24
N PHE A 16 -3.77 3.66 9.34
CA PHE A 16 -4.43 4.03 10.57
C PHE A 16 -5.46 2.95 10.93
N LEU A 17 -5.17 2.22 11.99
CA LEU A 17 -6.06 1.16 12.49
C LEU A 17 -7.15 1.76 13.37
N ASN A 18 -8.39 1.36 13.12
CA ASN A 18 -9.57 1.85 13.83
C ASN A 18 -9.75 1.09 15.15
N ASN A 19 -9.97 1.82 16.24
CA ASN A 19 -10.20 1.24 17.57
C ASN A 19 -11.61 0.63 17.74
N GLY A 20 -12.48 0.77 16.74
CA GLY A 20 -13.86 0.31 16.75
C GLY A 20 -14.87 1.37 17.23
N ASP A 21 -14.40 2.52 17.70
CA ASP A 21 -15.20 3.64 18.21
C ASP A 21 -15.13 4.90 17.33
N GLY A 22 -14.51 4.78 16.15
CA GLY A 22 -14.29 5.91 15.23
C GLY A 22 -13.01 6.70 15.49
N THR A 23 -12.23 6.33 16.51
CA THR A 23 -10.86 6.81 16.70
C THR A 23 -9.85 5.87 16.04
N PHE A 24 -8.63 6.38 15.82
CA PHE A 24 -7.54 5.63 15.18
C PHE A 24 -6.32 5.55 16.10
N MET A 25 -5.59 4.45 15.99
CA MET A 25 -4.26 4.31 16.58
C MET A 25 -3.25 5.24 15.90
N GLU A 26 -2.05 5.33 16.48
CA GLU A 26 -0.92 5.97 15.82
C GLU A 26 -0.65 5.34 14.45
N GLN A 27 -0.23 6.18 13.49
CA GLN A 27 0.02 5.77 12.12
C GLN A 27 1.16 4.75 12.04
N ALA A 28 0.88 3.57 11.51
CA ALA A 28 1.92 2.67 11.05
C ALA A 28 2.42 3.13 9.69
N THR A 29 3.74 3.26 9.52
CA THR A 29 4.35 3.75 8.27
C THR A 29 5.13 2.63 7.58
N TYR A 30 4.90 2.44 6.29
CA TYR A 30 5.58 1.45 5.47
C TYR A 30 6.27 2.12 4.28
N MET A 31 7.60 2.09 4.27
CA MET A 31 8.40 2.70 3.20
C MET A 31 8.16 1.99 1.88
N THR A 32 7.96 2.74 0.79
CA THR A 32 7.77 2.21 -0.57
C THR A 32 9.07 2.14 -1.38
N GLY A 33 10.16 2.67 -0.82
CA GLY A 33 11.50 2.68 -1.40
C GLY A 33 11.86 4.03 -2.00
N ASN A 34 13.14 4.26 -2.23
CA ASN A 34 13.64 5.54 -2.74
C ASN A 34 13.13 5.81 -4.16
N GLN A 35 12.76 7.05 -4.46
CA GLN A 35 12.24 7.48 -5.77
C GLN A 35 11.03 6.66 -6.23
N SER A 36 10.19 6.23 -5.29
CA SER A 36 9.04 5.38 -5.60
C SER A 36 7.79 6.18 -5.99
N GLY A 37 7.53 7.32 -5.33
CA GLY A 37 6.36 8.17 -5.60
C GLY A 37 5.04 7.40 -5.53
N PRO A 38 4.65 6.87 -4.34
CA PRO A 38 3.40 6.16 -4.18
C PRO A 38 2.22 7.08 -4.52
N TYR A 39 1.39 6.66 -5.46
CA TYR A 39 0.38 7.53 -6.07
C TYR A 39 -1.05 7.06 -5.80
N TRP A 40 -1.28 5.76 -5.83
CA TRP A 40 -2.60 5.16 -5.63
C TRP A 40 -2.50 3.91 -4.77
N VAL A 41 -3.56 3.64 -4.01
CA VAL A 41 -3.69 2.44 -3.17
C VAL A 41 -4.98 1.69 -3.49
N ALA A 42 -4.90 0.37 -3.51
CA ALA A 42 -6.04 -0.53 -3.54
C ALA A 42 -5.91 -1.57 -2.42
N VAL A 43 -7.03 -1.98 -1.85
CA VAL A 43 -7.07 -2.97 -0.76
C VAL A 43 -7.90 -4.17 -1.21
N GLY A 44 -7.39 -5.37 -0.98
CA GLY A 44 -8.03 -6.62 -1.36
C GLY A 44 -7.17 -7.82 -1.02
N ASP A 45 -7.75 -9.02 -1.04
CA ASP A 45 -7.00 -10.27 -0.89
C ASP A 45 -6.38 -10.65 -2.25
N PHE A 46 -5.09 -10.33 -2.44
CA PHE A 46 -4.39 -10.53 -3.72
C PHE A 46 -3.64 -11.86 -3.76
N ASN A 47 -3.29 -12.44 -2.62
CA ASN A 47 -2.59 -13.73 -2.52
C ASN A 47 -3.51 -14.93 -2.18
N LYS A 48 -4.80 -14.69 -1.92
CA LYS A 48 -5.84 -15.67 -1.57
C LYS A 48 -5.62 -16.34 -0.21
N ASP A 49 -5.10 -15.60 0.77
CA ASP A 49 -4.91 -16.09 2.13
C ASP A 49 -6.04 -15.65 3.11
N ALA A 50 -7.11 -15.05 2.58
CA ALA A 50 -8.25 -14.51 3.32
C ALA A 50 -7.92 -13.30 4.21
N GLN A 51 -6.75 -12.69 4.05
CA GLN A 51 -6.37 -11.45 4.71
C GLN A 51 -6.33 -10.31 3.68
N LEU A 52 -6.57 -9.08 4.14
CA LEU A 52 -6.53 -7.92 3.24
C LEU A 52 -5.07 -7.50 3.02
N ASP A 53 -4.71 -7.36 1.76
CA ASP A 53 -3.43 -6.83 1.29
C ASP A 53 -3.59 -5.38 0.80
N ILE A 54 -2.47 -4.69 0.62
CA ILE A 54 -2.41 -3.36 0.02
C ILE A 54 -1.58 -3.40 -1.26
N ALA A 55 -2.20 -3.04 -2.39
CA ALA A 55 -1.50 -2.78 -3.64
C ALA A 55 -1.23 -1.27 -3.78
N VAL A 56 0.00 -0.90 -4.13
CA VAL A 56 0.46 0.49 -4.25
C VAL A 56 1.14 0.71 -5.60
N VAL A 57 0.62 1.68 -6.36
CA VAL A 57 1.25 2.13 -7.60
C VAL A 57 2.38 3.10 -7.28
N LEU A 58 3.60 2.82 -7.79
CA LEU A 58 4.82 3.59 -7.55
C LEU A 58 5.24 4.34 -8.83
N SER A 59 4.67 5.53 -9.00
CA SER A 59 4.69 6.30 -10.26
C SER A 59 6.08 6.80 -10.71
N LEU A 60 7.03 6.96 -9.78
CA LEU A 60 8.38 7.42 -10.12
C LEU A 60 9.33 6.27 -10.46
N SER A 61 8.91 5.02 -10.23
CA SER A 61 9.73 3.83 -10.41
C SER A 61 9.15 2.81 -11.40
N ASP A 62 8.02 3.11 -12.03
CA ASP A 62 7.28 2.19 -12.93
C ASP A 62 6.99 0.81 -12.30
N ASN A 63 6.75 0.80 -10.98
CA ASN A 63 6.52 -0.42 -10.22
C ASN A 63 5.13 -0.46 -9.57
N LEU A 64 4.67 -1.67 -9.30
CA LEU A 64 3.57 -1.97 -8.40
C LEU A 64 4.15 -2.71 -7.18
N ALA A 65 3.84 -2.25 -5.98
CA ALA A 65 4.14 -2.96 -4.75
C ALA A 65 2.88 -3.62 -4.20
N ILE A 66 2.97 -4.85 -3.71
CA ILE A 66 1.92 -5.49 -2.90
C ILE A 66 2.49 -5.76 -1.51
N TYR A 67 1.84 -5.19 -0.50
CA TYR A 67 2.09 -5.43 0.92
C TYR A 67 1.08 -6.46 1.42
N PHE A 68 1.54 -7.63 1.83
CA PHE A 68 0.66 -8.71 2.29
C PHE A 68 0.28 -8.51 3.74
N GLY A 69 -1.01 -8.65 4.03
CA GLY A 69 -1.55 -8.45 5.37
C GLY A 69 -1.48 -9.71 6.23
N ASP A 70 -1.23 -9.53 7.53
CA ASP A 70 -1.18 -10.63 8.51
C ASP A 70 -2.51 -10.79 9.29
N GLY A 71 -3.60 -10.23 8.75
CA GLY A 71 -4.95 -10.31 9.34
C GLY A 71 -5.21 -9.46 10.58
N ASN A 72 -4.20 -8.78 11.12
CA ASN A 72 -4.30 -7.91 12.30
C ASN A 72 -4.08 -6.42 11.96
N GLY A 73 -4.14 -6.05 10.68
CA GLY A 73 -3.86 -4.69 10.20
C GLY A 73 -2.38 -4.35 10.07
N THR A 74 -1.48 -5.34 10.22
CA THR A 74 -0.05 -5.19 9.91
C THR A 74 0.31 -5.86 8.59
N PHE A 75 1.41 -5.39 7.98
CA PHE A 75 1.85 -5.80 6.67
C PHE A 75 3.36 -6.08 6.66
N ASN A 76 3.75 -7.34 6.89
CA ASN A 76 5.16 -7.69 7.14
C ASN A 76 5.93 -8.14 5.88
N HIS A 77 5.26 -8.39 4.76
CA HIS A 77 5.92 -8.76 3.52
C HIS A 77 5.49 -7.86 2.36
N ARG A 78 6.45 -7.52 1.48
CA ARG A 78 6.16 -6.81 0.24
C ARG A 78 6.87 -7.44 -0.94
N THR A 79 6.13 -7.62 -2.03
CA THR A 79 6.69 -7.92 -3.35
C THR A 79 6.57 -6.72 -4.29
N ILE A 80 7.57 -6.52 -5.14
CA ILE A 80 7.61 -5.45 -6.15
C ILE A 80 7.53 -6.09 -7.53
N PHE A 81 6.65 -5.57 -8.37
CA PHE A 81 6.44 -5.99 -9.75
C PHE A 81 6.76 -4.80 -10.67
N GLY A 82 7.69 -5.00 -11.60
CA GLY A 82 7.92 -4.04 -12.67
C GLY A 82 6.73 -4.04 -13.62
N THR A 83 6.13 -2.87 -13.84
CA THR A 83 5.00 -2.72 -14.77
C THR A 83 5.48 -2.45 -16.20
N GLY A 84 6.77 -2.13 -16.35
CA GLY A 84 7.43 -1.84 -17.62
C GLY A 84 7.52 -0.34 -17.86
N PRO A 85 8.55 0.14 -18.59
CA PRO A 85 8.63 1.55 -18.94
C PRO A 85 7.43 1.86 -19.83
N THR A 86 6.60 2.85 -19.44
CA THR A 86 5.40 3.36 -20.16
C THR A 86 4.02 2.80 -19.79
N THR A 87 3.88 1.88 -18.82
CA THR A 87 2.54 1.64 -18.27
C THR A 87 2.16 2.79 -17.34
N TYR A 88 1.12 3.51 -17.74
CA TYR A 88 0.40 4.46 -16.94
C TYR A 88 -0.77 3.73 -16.28
N PRO A 89 -0.61 3.13 -15.08
CA PRO A 89 -1.62 2.24 -14.48
C PRO A 89 -2.89 2.97 -14.00
N TRP A 90 -3.12 4.21 -14.42
CA TRP A 90 -4.26 5.05 -14.06
C TRP A 90 -5.41 5.02 -15.09
N TYR A 91 -5.34 4.17 -16.12
CA TYR A 91 -6.44 3.95 -17.06
C TYR A 91 -6.98 2.52 -16.96
N THR A 92 -8.00 2.31 -16.12
CA THR A 92 -9.07 1.30 -16.31
C THR A 92 -10.32 1.75 -15.59
#